data_AF-A0A955BII7-F1
#
_entry.id   AF-A0A955BII7-F1
#
_cell.length_a   1.000
_cell.length_b   1.000
_cell.length_c   1.000
_cell.angle_alpha   90.00
_cell.angle_beta   90.00
_cell.angle_gamma   90.00
#
_symmetry.space_group_name_H-M   'P 1'
#
loop_
_entity.id
_entity.type
_entity.pdbx_description
1 polymer ?
#
loop_
_entity_poly.entity_id
_entity_poly.type
_entity_poly.pdbx_seq_one_letter_code
_entity_poly.pdbx_strand_id
1 'polypeptide(L)'
;ADYETRQRILEEHLRYQQGLMWTLANHPRVAASVREEMAQWGLAADEFEDSNHWPPQIYVREARRMVSDYVMTELDCRRVRLAKDSVGLGSYNMDSHNCQRYVTPDGHVQNEGDVQVSPGGAYQISYRSIIPTRKDCENLLVPVCLSSSHIAYGSIRMEPVFMILGQSAATAAVLALEQRIPLQQLRYDTLRERLLADGQVLDLPPGSTPKITITAANLPGIVLDDVAAKFAGAWPSSSSATPYIESGYRHDNNELKGEKSAIFQQKLEPGEYEVRLAYTYASNRATNVPVTIRTADGQRQIKVNQRRQPPIEKLFVSLGVFRFDQSPAEVTIGTNDTDGHVVVDGVQFLAR
;
A
#
# COMPACT_ATOMS: atom_id res chain seq x y z
N ALA A 1 -26.97 1.26 1.78
CA ALA A 1 -28.09 0.39 1.40
C ALA A 1 -29.19 0.52 2.44
N ASP A 2 -30.38 0.91 1.99
CA ASP A 2 -31.65 0.71 2.71
C ASP A 2 -31.96 -0.79 2.88
N TYR A 3 -33.04 -1.12 3.57
CA TYR A 3 -33.40 -2.51 3.86
C TYR A 3 -33.71 -3.32 2.60
N GLU A 4 -34.40 -2.73 1.63
CA GLU A 4 -34.72 -3.39 0.35
C GLU A 4 -33.45 -3.74 -0.44
N THR A 5 -32.50 -2.79 -0.53
CA THR A 5 -31.21 -3.03 -1.17
C THR A 5 -30.43 -4.12 -0.46
N ARG A 6 -30.45 -4.15 0.88
CA ARG A 6 -29.78 -5.20 1.66
C ARG A 6 -30.39 -6.58 1.36
N GLN A 7 -31.71 -6.69 1.31
CA GLN A 7 -32.37 -7.96 0.97
C GLN A 7 -32.01 -8.43 -0.44
N ARG A 8 -32.03 -7.53 -1.42
CA ARG A 8 -31.59 -7.86 -2.78
C ARG A 8 -30.15 -8.37 -2.84
N ILE A 9 -29.23 -7.75 -2.08
CA ILE A 9 -27.84 -8.21 -1.97
C ILE A 9 -27.76 -9.61 -1.35
N LEU A 10 -28.54 -9.89 -0.30
CA LEU A 10 -28.60 -11.21 0.33
C LEU A 10 -29.09 -12.28 -0.65
N GLU A 11 -30.19 -12.01 -1.34
CA GLU A 11 -30.75 -12.91 -2.36
C GLU A 11 -29.78 -13.18 -3.51
N GLU A 12 -29.04 -12.17 -3.95
CA GLU A 12 -28.01 -12.30 -4.98
C GLU A 12 -26.88 -13.22 -4.52
N HIS A 13 -26.37 -13.03 -3.31
CA HIS A 13 -25.32 -13.88 -2.74
C HIS A 13 -25.81 -15.33 -2.54
N LEU A 14 -27.02 -15.50 -2.01
CA LEU A 14 -27.64 -16.82 -1.85
C LEU A 14 -27.73 -17.57 -3.18
N ARG A 15 -28.30 -16.90 -4.19
CA ARG A 15 -28.47 -17.47 -5.54
C ARG A 15 -27.13 -17.81 -6.18
N TYR A 16 -26.13 -16.94 -6.03
CA TYR A 16 -24.79 -17.18 -6.55
C TYR A 16 -24.16 -18.41 -5.91
N GLN A 17 -24.16 -18.50 -4.57
CA GLN A 17 -23.53 -19.61 -3.85
C GLN A 17 -24.25 -20.93 -4.12
N GLN A 18 -25.58 -20.96 -4.06
CA GLN A 18 -26.37 -22.15 -4.38
C GLN A 18 -26.17 -22.57 -5.85
N GLY A 19 -26.20 -21.61 -6.78
CA GLY A 19 -25.96 -21.87 -8.19
C GLY A 19 -24.56 -22.39 -8.47
N LEU A 20 -23.54 -21.88 -7.78
CA LEU A 20 -22.17 -22.37 -7.88
C LEU A 20 -22.07 -23.83 -7.40
N MET A 21 -22.58 -24.13 -6.21
CA MET A 21 -22.56 -25.50 -5.66
C MET A 21 -23.33 -26.48 -6.55
N TRP A 22 -24.52 -26.09 -7.03
CA TRP A 22 -25.27 -26.89 -7.99
C TRP A 22 -24.49 -27.11 -9.28
N THR A 23 -23.86 -26.07 -9.83
CA THR A 23 -23.06 -26.15 -11.05
C THR A 23 -21.91 -27.12 -10.89
N LEU A 24 -21.17 -27.04 -9.78
CA LEU A 24 -20.05 -27.92 -9.48
C LEU A 24 -20.47 -29.39 -9.37
N ALA A 25 -21.65 -29.67 -8.82
CA ALA A 25 -22.15 -31.04 -8.64
C ALA A 25 -22.89 -31.61 -9.87
N ASN A 26 -23.49 -30.77 -10.73
CA ASN A 26 -24.47 -31.24 -11.72
C ASN A 26 -24.18 -30.84 -13.18
N HIS A 27 -23.45 -29.76 -13.43
CA HIS A 27 -23.38 -29.20 -14.79
C HIS A 27 -22.47 -30.04 -15.72
N PRO A 28 -22.91 -30.41 -16.95
CA PRO A 28 -22.16 -31.33 -17.82
C PRO A 28 -20.79 -30.79 -18.27
N ARG A 29 -20.61 -29.46 -18.26
CA ARG A 29 -19.31 -28.80 -18.54
C ARG A 29 -18.26 -28.93 -17.44
N VAL A 30 -18.64 -29.31 -16.23
CA VAL A 30 -17.70 -29.62 -15.14
C VAL A 30 -17.20 -31.06 -15.31
N ALA A 31 -15.97 -31.39 -14.93
CA ALA A 31 -15.47 -32.76 -15.06
C ALA A 31 -16.26 -33.75 -14.18
N ALA A 32 -16.43 -35.00 -14.63
CA ALA A 32 -17.19 -36.01 -13.90
C ALA A 32 -16.64 -36.25 -12.48
N SER A 33 -15.32 -36.33 -12.34
CA SER A 33 -14.65 -36.49 -11.04
C SER A 33 -15.00 -35.37 -10.05
N VAL A 34 -15.03 -34.11 -10.50
CA VAL A 34 -15.39 -32.97 -9.65
C VAL A 34 -16.87 -33.03 -9.27
N ARG A 35 -17.75 -33.38 -10.22
CA ARG A 35 -19.18 -33.54 -9.92
C ARG A 35 -19.46 -34.62 -8.88
N GLU A 36 -18.84 -35.79 -9.05
CA GLU A 36 -19.01 -36.93 -8.15
C GLU A 36 -18.51 -36.64 -6.73
N GLU A 37 -17.41 -35.90 -6.61
CA GLU A 37 -16.91 -35.42 -5.31
C GLU A 37 -17.86 -34.38 -4.70
N MET A 38 -18.21 -33.34 -5.46
CA MET A 38 -19.03 -32.22 -4.96
C MET A 38 -20.46 -32.64 -4.60
N ALA A 39 -21.02 -33.66 -5.26
CA ALA A 39 -22.34 -34.20 -4.97
C ALA A 39 -22.45 -34.87 -3.59
N GLN A 40 -21.33 -35.18 -2.93
CA GLN A 40 -21.31 -35.72 -1.56
C GLN A 40 -21.53 -34.63 -0.49
N TRP A 41 -21.32 -33.36 -0.86
CA TRP A 41 -21.39 -32.23 0.06
C TRP A 41 -22.75 -31.53 -0.05
N GLY A 42 -23.23 -31.07 1.09
CA GLY A 42 -24.48 -30.32 1.21
C GLY A 42 -24.41 -29.33 2.37
N LEU A 43 -25.55 -28.74 2.69
CA LEU A 43 -25.69 -27.93 3.90
C LEU A 43 -25.62 -28.81 5.15
N ALA A 44 -25.23 -28.21 6.27
CA ALA A 44 -25.25 -28.88 7.55
C ALA A 44 -26.69 -29.31 7.89
N ALA A 45 -26.89 -30.58 8.24
CA ALA A 45 -28.22 -31.15 8.44
C ALA A 45 -28.89 -30.72 9.75
N ASP A 46 -28.11 -30.16 10.68
CA ASP A 46 -28.46 -29.87 12.07
C ASP A 46 -28.30 -28.38 12.44
N GLU A 47 -27.84 -27.56 11.50
CA GLU A 47 -27.69 -26.12 11.69
C GLU A 47 -28.71 -25.37 10.83
N PHE A 48 -29.19 -24.22 11.34
CA PHE A 48 -30.07 -23.31 10.61
C PHE A 48 -31.36 -23.98 10.06
N GLU A 49 -31.97 -24.91 10.80
CA GLU A 49 -33.17 -25.65 10.38
C GLU A 49 -34.34 -24.72 9.99
N ASP A 50 -34.46 -23.58 10.67
CA ASP A 50 -35.46 -22.55 10.43
C ASP A 50 -35.28 -21.77 9.13
N SER A 51 -34.09 -21.84 8.52
CA SER A 51 -33.76 -21.22 7.23
C SER A 51 -33.32 -22.25 6.19
N ASN A 52 -33.90 -23.45 6.25
CA ASN A 52 -33.62 -24.54 5.31
C ASN A 52 -32.11 -24.86 5.23
N HIS A 53 -31.47 -24.89 6.40
CA HIS A 53 -30.05 -25.16 6.61
C HIS A 53 -29.08 -24.11 6.04
N TRP A 54 -29.58 -22.93 5.67
CA TRP A 54 -28.73 -21.85 5.15
C TRP A 54 -28.46 -20.77 6.21
N PRO A 55 -27.21 -20.31 6.40
CA PRO A 55 -26.90 -19.26 7.37
C PRO A 55 -27.68 -17.95 7.07
N PRO A 56 -28.41 -17.39 8.05
CA PRO A 56 -29.30 -16.24 7.81
C PRO A 56 -28.54 -14.91 7.62
N GLN A 57 -27.24 -14.88 7.91
CA GLN A 57 -26.42 -13.68 7.84
C GLN A 57 -25.18 -13.91 6.97
N ILE A 58 -24.95 -12.98 6.06
CA ILE A 58 -23.71 -12.95 5.28
C ILE A 58 -22.54 -12.47 6.14
N TYR A 59 -21.36 -13.04 5.89
CA TYR A 59 -20.12 -12.59 6.49
C TYR A 59 -19.66 -11.28 5.84
N VAL A 60 -19.77 -10.16 6.57
CA VAL A 60 -19.32 -8.84 6.12
C VAL A 60 -17.97 -8.50 6.76
N ARG A 61 -16.91 -8.52 5.96
CA ARG A 61 -15.54 -8.26 6.44
C ARG A 61 -15.24 -6.77 6.64
N GLU A 62 -15.85 -5.92 5.82
CA GLU A 62 -15.63 -4.47 5.86
C GLU A 62 -16.94 -3.71 5.73
N ALA A 63 -17.09 -2.68 6.55
CA ALA A 63 -18.27 -1.82 6.57
C ALA A 63 -17.84 -0.37 6.82
N ARG A 64 -18.78 0.47 7.25
CA ARG A 64 -18.50 1.85 7.63
C ARG A 64 -17.52 1.86 8.80
N ARG A 65 -16.50 2.70 8.68
CA ARG A 65 -15.51 2.96 9.73
C ARG A 65 -15.64 4.39 10.22
N MET A 66 -15.22 4.58 11.47
CA MET A 66 -15.09 5.90 12.05
C MET A 66 -13.98 6.69 11.34
N VAL A 67 -14.12 8.01 11.24
CA VAL A 67 -13.02 8.91 10.86
C VAL A 67 -12.65 9.74 12.08
N SER A 68 -11.37 9.76 12.45
CA SER A 68 -10.88 10.49 13.62
C SER A 68 -9.64 11.33 13.30
N ASP A 69 -9.07 11.98 14.30
CA ASP A 69 -7.85 12.78 14.22
C ASP A 69 -6.63 11.94 13.80
N TYR A 70 -6.71 10.62 13.94
CA TYR A 70 -5.71 9.69 13.43
C TYR A 70 -6.37 8.57 12.62
N VAL A 71 -6.18 8.62 11.30
CA VAL A 71 -6.56 7.54 10.38
C VAL A 71 -5.34 6.65 10.17
N MET A 72 -5.42 5.39 10.59
CA MET A 72 -4.39 4.39 10.29
C MET A 72 -4.28 4.19 8.77
N THR A 73 -3.09 4.22 8.21
CA THR A 73 -2.85 4.01 6.78
C THR A 73 -1.76 2.97 6.54
N GLU A 74 -1.54 2.63 5.28
CA GLU A 74 -0.45 1.76 4.85
C GLU A 74 0.92 2.26 5.33
N LEU A 75 1.09 3.57 5.53
CA LEU A 75 2.33 4.14 6.06
C LEU A 75 2.61 3.65 7.48
N ASP A 76 1.58 3.44 8.29
CA ASP A 76 1.72 2.89 9.63
C ASP A 76 2.06 1.41 9.59
N CYS A 77 1.32 0.65 8.78
CA CYS A 77 1.54 -0.78 8.59
C CYS A 77 2.97 -1.09 8.10
N ARG A 78 3.52 -0.23 7.23
CA ARG A 78 4.89 -0.35 6.71
C ARG A 78 5.96 0.32 7.58
N ARG A 79 5.59 0.87 8.75
CA ARG A 79 6.47 1.62 9.65
C ARG A 79 7.18 2.81 9.00
N VAL A 80 6.58 3.41 7.96
CA VAL A 80 7.01 4.70 7.39
C VAL A 80 6.57 5.84 8.32
N ARG A 81 5.38 5.70 8.88
CA ARG A 81 4.87 6.51 9.98
C ARG A 81 4.77 5.63 11.23
N LEU A 82 5.13 6.17 12.39
CA LEU A 82 5.01 5.46 13.67
C LEU A 82 3.97 6.16 14.55
N ALA A 83 3.03 5.38 15.08
CA ALA A 83 2.11 5.85 16.11
C ALA A 83 2.87 6.02 17.43
N LYS A 84 2.80 7.23 18.00
CA LYS A 84 3.48 7.55 19.27
C LYS A 84 2.67 7.15 20.51
N ASP A 85 1.40 6.80 20.29
CA ASP A 85 0.36 6.54 21.27
C ASP A 85 -0.22 5.13 21.07
N SER A 86 0.65 4.11 21.01
CA SER A 86 0.26 2.73 20.74
C SER A 86 -0.67 2.15 21.81
N VAL A 87 -1.73 1.47 21.38
CA VAL A 87 -2.65 0.71 22.24
C VAL A 87 -2.72 -0.76 21.87
N GLY A 88 -1.73 -1.22 21.09
CA GLY A 88 -1.67 -2.57 20.56
C GLY A 88 -0.85 -2.62 19.28
N LEU A 89 -0.47 -3.83 18.89
CA LEU A 89 0.26 -4.10 17.66
C LEU A 89 -0.59 -4.92 16.69
N GLY A 90 -0.46 -4.61 15.40
CA GLY A 90 -0.90 -5.47 14.30
C GLY A 90 0.29 -6.03 13.55
N SER A 91 0.11 -7.12 12.81
CA SER A 91 1.20 -7.75 12.02
C SER A 91 0.73 -8.55 10.81
N TYR A 92 -0.58 -8.60 10.57
CA TYR A 92 -1.13 -9.41 9.47
C TYR A 92 -0.85 -8.75 8.12
N ASN A 93 -0.95 -9.51 7.02
CA ASN A 93 -0.82 -8.92 5.69
C ASN A 93 -1.88 -7.84 5.47
N MET A 94 -1.53 -6.78 4.77
CA MET A 94 -2.52 -5.87 4.19
C MET A 94 -3.17 -6.63 3.04
N ASP A 95 -4.38 -7.16 3.29
CA ASP A 95 -5.09 -8.03 2.37
C ASP A 95 -6.36 -7.39 1.79
N SER A 96 -6.57 -7.61 0.50
CA SER A 96 -7.82 -7.39 -0.22
C SER A 96 -8.01 -8.57 -1.16
N HIS A 97 -9.20 -9.15 -1.21
CA HIS A 97 -9.45 -10.31 -2.05
C HIS A 97 -9.95 -9.91 -3.44
N ASN A 98 -9.84 -10.87 -4.37
CA ASN A 98 -10.32 -10.77 -5.75
C ASN A 98 -11.72 -10.12 -5.84
N CYS A 99 -11.82 -9.06 -6.63
CA CYS A 99 -13.09 -8.39 -6.93
C CYS A 99 -13.78 -9.03 -8.13
N GLN A 100 -12.99 -9.54 -9.10
CA GLN A 100 -13.52 -10.26 -10.25
C GLN A 100 -12.52 -11.26 -10.84
N ARG A 101 -13.05 -12.13 -11.69
CA ARG A 101 -12.26 -12.97 -12.60
C ARG A 101 -12.61 -12.61 -14.02
N TYR A 102 -11.60 -12.42 -14.86
CA TYR A 102 -11.78 -12.12 -16.26
C TYR A 102 -10.93 -13.05 -17.14
N VAL A 103 -11.37 -13.24 -18.37
CA VAL A 103 -10.63 -13.98 -19.38
C VAL A 103 -9.76 -12.99 -20.15
N THR A 104 -8.46 -13.23 -20.17
CA THR A 104 -7.49 -12.42 -20.90
C THR A 104 -7.63 -12.65 -22.41
N PRO A 105 -7.10 -11.76 -23.27
CA PRO A 105 -7.17 -11.93 -24.73
C PRO A 105 -6.56 -13.23 -25.25
N ASP A 106 -5.59 -13.80 -24.53
CA ASP A 106 -4.92 -15.08 -24.75
C ASP A 106 -5.70 -16.29 -24.21
N GLY A 107 -6.89 -16.08 -23.62
CA GLY A 107 -7.81 -17.14 -23.20
C GLY A 107 -7.58 -17.67 -21.78
N HIS A 108 -6.75 -17.02 -20.97
CA HIS A 108 -6.46 -17.41 -19.59
C HIS A 108 -7.39 -16.69 -18.60
N VAL A 109 -7.70 -17.34 -17.47
CA VAL A 109 -8.45 -16.69 -16.40
C VAL A 109 -7.48 -15.98 -15.45
N GLN A 110 -7.72 -14.70 -15.17
CA GLN A 110 -6.98 -13.92 -14.17
C GLN A 110 -7.90 -13.36 -13.10
N ASN A 111 -7.35 -13.21 -11.89
CA ASN A 111 -8.03 -12.52 -10.79
C ASN A 111 -7.64 -11.04 -10.80
N GLU A 112 -8.61 -10.15 -10.63
CA GLU A 112 -8.37 -8.72 -10.41
C GLU A 112 -8.63 -8.36 -8.95
N GLY A 113 -7.80 -7.45 -8.40
CA GLY A 113 -8.08 -6.78 -7.12
C GLY A 113 -7.48 -7.46 -5.89
N ASP A 114 -6.70 -8.54 -6.07
CA ASP A 114 -5.98 -9.17 -4.96
C ASP A 114 -4.80 -8.30 -4.50
N VAL A 115 -4.75 -8.03 -3.21
CA VAL A 115 -3.63 -7.40 -2.53
C VAL A 115 -3.25 -8.33 -1.38
N GLN A 116 -1.98 -8.74 -1.31
CA GLN A 116 -1.46 -9.60 -0.24
C GLN A 116 -0.07 -9.11 0.15
N VAL A 117 -0.01 -7.92 0.77
CA VAL A 117 1.27 -7.26 1.04
C VAL A 117 1.64 -7.38 2.51
N SER A 118 2.79 -8.00 2.78
CA SER A 118 3.32 -8.09 4.13
C SER A 118 3.69 -6.70 4.69
N PRO A 119 3.34 -6.39 5.95
CA PRO A 119 3.84 -5.19 6.64
C PRO A 119 5.33 -5.28 6.97
N GLY A 120 5.97 -6.45 6.78
CA GLY A 120 7.37 -6.67 7.13
C GLY A 120 7.60 -6.79 8.64
N GLY A 121 6.58 -7.18 9.41
CA GLY A 121 6.62 -7.35 10.86
C GLY A 121 5.53 -6.57 11.58
N ALA A 122 5.62 -6.47 12.90
CA ALA A 122 4.64 -5.75 13.71
C ALA A 122 4.64 -4.23 13.43
N TYR A 123 3.49 -3.60 13.61
CA TYR A 123 3.29 -2.15 13.56
C TYR A 123 2.37 -1.69 14.70
N GLN A 124 2.50 -0.44 15.10
CA GLN A 124 1.74 0.13 16.23
C GLN A 124 0.39 0.68 15.78
N ILE A 125 -0.66 0.44 16.58
CA ILE A 125 -2.00 0.99 16.37
C ILE A 125 -2.23 2.14 17.34
N SER A 126 -2.62 3.31 16.83
CA SER A 126 -2.78 4.54 17.62
C SER A 126 -4.05 4.53 18.47
N TYR A 127 -3.96 5.00 19.72
CA TYR A 127 -5.12 5.28 20.59
C TYR A 127 -6.15 6.16 19.89
N ARG A 128 -5.68 7.20 19.18
CA ARG A 128 -6.55 8.14 18.47
C ARG A 128 -7.34 7.50 17.34
N SER A 129 -6.93 6.35 16.83
CA SER A 129 -7.71 5.63 15.81
C SER A 129 -8.93 4.90 16.38
N ILE A 130 -8.97 4.62 17.69
CA ILE A 130 -10.09 3.89 18.33
C ILE A 130 -11.05 4.81 19.10
N ILE A 131 -10.87 6.13 19.02
CA ILE A 131 -11.79 7.14 19.55
C ILE A 131 -12.18 8.13 18.45
N PRO A 132 -13.38 8.73 18.46
CA PRO A 132 -13.77 9.73 17.48
C PRO A 132 -13.12 11.09 17.77
N THR A 133 -13.27 12.03 16.84
CA THR A 133 -12.93 13.43 17.15
C THR A 133 -13.83 13.92 18.28
N ARG A 134 -13.34 14.87 19.09
CA ARG A 134 -14.12 15.44 20.18
C ARG A 134 -15.42 16.08 19.71
N LYS A 135 -15.43 16.62 18.49
CA LYS A 135 -16.60 17.25 17.88
C LYS A 135 -17.73 16.25 17.65
N ASP A 136 -17.40 15.01 17.35
CA ASP A 136 -18.39 13.97 17.02
C ASP A 136 -18.92 13.29 18.28
N CYS A 137 -18.04 12.95 19.24
CA CYS A 137 -18.42 12.32 20.50
C CYS A 137 -17.27 12.35 21.53
N GLU A 138 -17.58 12.50 22.82
CA GLU A 138 -16.58 12.59 23.89
C GLU A 138 -16.34 11.26 24.63
N ASN A 139 -17.25 10.29 24.52
CA ASN A 139 -17.31 9.10 25.38
C ASN A 139 -17.56 7.78 24.61
N LEU A 140 -17.22 7.73 23.32
CA LEU A 140 -17.35 6.54 22.49
C LEU A 140 -15.97 5.91 22.18
N LEU A 141 -15.87 4.59 22.35
CA LEU A 141 -14.72 3.79 21.91
C LEU A 141 -15.13 2.85 20.79
N VAL A 142 -14.29 2.77 19.76
CA VAL A 142 -14.55 2.02 18.53
C VAL A 142 -13.34 1.13 18.21
N PRO A 143 -13.17 -0.02 18.92
CA PRO A 143 -12.01 -0.89 18.73
C PRO A 143 -12.08 -1.76 17.46
N VAL A 144 -13.27 -1.95 16.88
CA VAL A 144 -13.51 -2.79 15.69
C VAL A 144 -13.58 -1.94 14.43
N CYS A 145 -14.58 -1.06 14.32
CA CYS A 145 -14.73 -0.15 13.17
C CYS A 145 -13.85 1.10 13.28
N LEU A 146 -12.60 0.92 13.75
CA LEU A 146 -11.65 1.98 14.06
C LEU A 146 -11.30 2.81 12.82
N SER A 147 -10.66 3.95 13.05
CA SER A 147 -10.29 4.87 11.99
C SER A 147 -9.09 4.38 11.18
N SER A 148 -9.36 3.92 9.97
CA SER A 148 -8.33 3.41 9.07
C SER A 148 -8.71 3.52 7.59
N SER A 149 -7.70 3.58 6.72
CA SER A 149 -7.86 3.33 5.28
C SER A 149 -8.26 1.88 5.03
N HIS A 150 -8.76 1.58 3.82
CA HIS A 150 -9.11 0.22 3.41
C HIS A 150 -7.91 -0.74 3.53
N ILE A 151 -6.74 -0.33 3.02
CA ILE A 151 -5.52 -1.15 3.03
C ILE A 151 -5.02 -1.44 4.45
N ALA A 152 -5.00 -0.43 5.33
CA ALA A 152 -4.59 -0.65 6.71
C ALA A 152 -5.61 -1.53 7.47
N TYR A 153 -6.89 -1.34 7.20
CA TYR A 153 -7.95 -2.13 7.84
C TYR A 153 -7.80 -3.61 7.56
N GLY A 154 -7.47 -4.00 6.32
CA GLY A 154 -7.22 -5.40 5.95
C GLY A 154 -6.24 -6.11 6.88
N SER A 155 -5.19 -5.39 7.31
CA SER A 155 -4.21 -5.90 8.26
C SER A 155 -4.67 -5.83 9.73
N ILE A 156 -5.39 -4.77 10.12
CA ILE A 156 -5.80 -4.55 11.53
C ILE A 156 -6.96 -5.45 11.92
N ARG A 157 -7.85 -5.82 10.99
CA ARG A 157 -9.13 -6.50 11.26
C ARG A 157 -9.04 -7.99 11.63
N MET A 158 -8.00 -8.36 12.36
CA MET A 158 -7.80 -9.71 12.86
C MET A 158 -8.38 -9.84 14.26
N GLU A 159 -9.04 -10.96 14.56
CA GLU A 159 -9.69 -11.22 15.85
C GLU A 159 -8.74 -11.02 17.05
N PRO A 160 -7.47 -11.49 17.02
CA PRO A 160 -6.52 -11.23 18.11
C PRO A 160 -6.26 -9.73 18.32
N VAL A 161 -6.21 -8.96 17.24
CA VAL A 161 -5.99 -7.50 17.30
C VAL A 161 -7.22 -6.81 17.86
N PHE A 162 -8.44 -7.22 17.48
CA PHE A 162 -9.66 -6.69 18.09
C PHE A 162 -9.76 -6.98 19.59
N MET A 163 -9.31 -8.16 20.04
CA MET A 163 -9.23 -8.49 21.47
C MET A 163 -8.27 -7.55 22.21
N ILE A 164 -7.07 -7.31 21.63
CA ILE A 164 -6.08 -6.35 22.13
C ILE A 164 -6.69 -4.94 22.25
N LEU A 165 -7.29 -4.45 21.16
CA LEU A 165 -7.90 -3.12 21.14
C LEU A 165 -9.10 -3.02 22.08
N GLY A 166 -9.85 -4.11 22.29
CA GLY A 166 -10.91 -4.21 23.27
C GLY A 166 -10.43 -4.01 24.71
N GLN A 167 -9.33 -4.68 25.10
CA GLN A 167 -8.70 -4.48 26.41
C GLN A 167 -8.23 -3.02 26.58
N SER A 168 -7.56 -2.48 25.57
CA SER A 168 -7.07 -1.10 25.61
C SER A 168 -8.19 -0.08 25.68
N ALA A 169 -9.28 -0.30 24.96
CA ALA A 169 -10.48 0.52 25.01
C ALA A 169 -11.11 0.51 26.42
N ALA A 170 -11.32 -0.67 27.01
CA ALA A 170 -11.88 -0.80 28.35
C ALA A 170 -11.02 -0.08 29.41
N THR A 171 -9.69 -0.22 29.31
CA THR A 171 -8.75 0.47 30.21
C THR A 171 -8.88 2.00 30.08
N ALA A 172 -8.93 2.51 28.85
CA ALA A 172 -9.11 3.94 28.62
C ALA A 172 -10.46 4.45 29.13
N ALA A 173 -11.54 3.66 28.98
CA ALA A 173 -12.86 4.01 29.50
C ALA A 173 -12.85 4.17 31.02
N VAL A 174 -12.26 3.22 31.75
CA VAL A 174 -12.20 3.27 33.22
C VAL A 174 -11.41 4.50 33.68
N LEU A 175 -10.22 4.73 33.11
CA LEU A 175 -9.39 5.87 33.47
C LEU A 175 -10.10 7.21 33.19
N ALA A 176 -10.79 7.32 32.05
CA ALA A 176 -11.55 8.53 31.70
C ALA A 176 -12.74 8.75 32.64
N LEU A 177 -13.45 7.68 33.03
CA LEU A 177 -14.56 7.75 33.99
C LEU A 177 -14.11 8.18 35.39
N GLU A 178 -13.01 7.61 35.89
CA GLU A 178 -12.45 7.95 37.21
C GLU A 178 -11.99 9.41 37.26
N GLN A 179 -11.37 9.90 36.19
CA GLN A 179 -10.91 11.28 36.07
C GLN A 179 -12.03 12.26 35.68
N ARG A 180 -13.20 11.75 35.26
CA ARG A 180 -14.33 12.54 34.72
C ARG A 180 -13.93 13.44 33.57
N ILE A 181 -13.13 12.91 32.64
CA ILE A 181 -12.65 13.61 31.45
C ILE A 181 -13.16 12.94 30.18
N PRO A 182 -13.30 13.67 29.06
CA PRO A 182 -13.53 13.05 27.76
C PRO A 182 -12.33 12.21 27.33
N LEU A 183 -12.55 11.18 26.51
CA LEU A 183 -11.51 10.24 26.06
C LEU A 183 -10.32 10.96 25.38
N GLN A 184 -10.60 12.04 24.65
CA GLN A 184 -9.59 12.84 23.96
C GLN A 184 -8.65 13.61 24.91
N GLN A 185 -9.01 13.75 26.19
CA GLN A 185 -8.17 14.38 27.21
C GLN A 185 -7.38 13.36 28.05
N LEU A 186 -7.61 12.06 27.86
CA LEU A 186 -6.86 11.03 28.57
C LEU A 186 -5.38 11.13 28.18
N ARG A 187 -4.52 11.35 29.19
CA ARG A 187 -3.08 11.36 28.99
C ARG A 187 -2.58 9.98 28.57
N TYR A 188 -1.91 9.92 27.43
CA TYR A 188 -1.38 8.66 26.92
C TYR A 188 -0.40 7.99 27.89
N ASP A 189 0.44 8.74 28.60
CA ASP A 189 1.39 8.16 29.57
C ASP A 189 0.68 7.33 30.65
N THR A 190 -0.44 7.83 31.16
CA THR A 190 -1.26 7.15 32.17
C THR A 190 -1.89 5.88 31.62
N LEU A 191 -2.41 5.94 30.38
CA LEU A 191 -2.93 4.76 29.70
C LEU A 191 -1.83 3.72 29.45
N ARG A 192 -0.68 4.16 28.93
CA ARG A 192 0.49 3.32 28.63
C ARG A 192 1.00 2.60 29.86
N GLU A 193 1.16 3.31 30.98
CA GLU A 193 1.60 2.73 32.25
C GLU A 193 0.67 1.60 32.69
N ARG A 194 -0.64 1.84 32.65
CA ARG A 194 -1.63 0.81 33.03
C ARG A 194 -1.61 -0.38 32.09
N LEU A 195 -1.59 -0.15 30.77
CA LEU A 195 -1.54 -1.23 29.78
C LEU A 195 -0.29 -2.10 29.92
N LEU A 196 0.88 -1.49 30.17
CA LEU A 196 2.11 -2.24 30.42
C LEU A 196 2.03 -3.05 31.72
N ALA A 197 1.43 -2.51 32.78
CA ALA A 197 1.21 -3.24 34.02
C ALA A 197 0.31 -4.47 33.82
N ASP A 198 -0.65 -4.39 32.89
CA ASP A 198 -1.52 -5.50 32.48
C ASP A 198 -0.87 -6.43 31.43
N GLY A 199 0.42 -6.26 31.12
CA GLY A 199 1.20 -7.12 30.21
C GLY A 199 0.98 -6.86 28.73
N GLN A 200 0.33 -5.75 28.35
CA GLN A 200 0.12 -5.36 26.96
C GLN A 200 1.46 -5.07 26.27
N VAL A 201 1.61 -5.47 25.00
CA VAL A 201 2.78 -5.12 24.17
C VAL A 201 2.47 -3.87 23.33
N LEU A 202 3.20 -2.78 23.58
CA LEU A 202 2.97 -1.47 22.95
C LEU A 202 4.15 -0.96 22.11
N ASP A 203 5.32 -1.52 22.34
CA ASP A 203 6.55 -1.15 21.64
C ASP A 203 6.89 -2.20 20.59
N LEU A 204 7.49 -1.76 19.49
CA LEU A 204 7.92 -2.67 18.43
C LEU A 204 9.03 -3.62 18.93
N PRO A 205 9.07 -4.87 18.44
CA PRO A 205 10.18 -5.78 18.75
C PRO A 205 11.54 -5.19 18.38
N PRO A 206 12.63 -5.52 19.11
CA PRO A 206 13.98 -5.11 18.75
C PRO A 206 14.33 -5.47 17.29
N GLY A 207 14.98 -4.55 16.58
CA GLY A 207 15.31 -4.71 15.16
C GLY A 207 14.19 -4.28 14.20
N SER A 208 13.01 -3.90 14.70
CA SER A 208 11.98 -3.25 13.89
C SER A 208 12.41 -1.83 13.54
N THR A 209 13.03 -1.64 12.37
CA THR A 209 13.43 -0.30 11.93
C THR A 209 12.24 0.42 11.29
N PRO A 210 12.03 1.72 11.60
CA PRO A 210 11.20 2.56 10.76
C PRO A 210 11.71 2.47 9.32
N LYS A 211 10.79 2.35 8.36
CA LYS A 211 11.16 2.39 6.96
C LYS A 211 11.40 3.85 6.60
N ILE A 212 12.65 4.23 6.44
CA ILE A 212 13.00 5.58 5.96
C ILE A 212 12.58 5.64 4.50
N THR A 213 11.47 6.32 4.24
CA THR A 213 11.03 6.67 2.89
C THR A 213 11.57 8.05 2.55
N ILE A 214 12.29 8.15 1.45
CA ILE A 214 12.68 9.43 0.86
C ILE A 214 11.49 9.89 0.02
N THR A 215 10.73 10.88 0.49
CA THR A 215 9.60 11.41 -0.28
C THR A 215 10.06 12.57 -1.17
N ALA A 216 9.50 12.66 -2.37
CA ALA A 216 9.74 13.78 -3.29
C ALA A 216 9.43 15.12 -2.63
N ALA A 217 8.40 15.17 -1.78
CA ALA A 217 7.97 16.36 -1.05
C ALA A 217 8.99 16.85 0.00
N ASN A 218 9.88 15.99 0.49
CA ASN A 218 10.90 16.34 1.48
C ASN A 218 12.26 16.66 0.85
N LEU A 219 12.37 16.59 -0.48
CA LEU A 219 13.58 16.89 -1.22
C LEU A 219 13.52 18.31 -1.81
N PRO A 220 14.66 19.02 -1.93
CA PRO A 220 14.68 20.36 -2.49
C PRO A 220 14.38 20.38 -4.00
N GLY A 221 13.81 21.48 -4.48
CA GLY A 221 13.49 21.65 -5.90
C GLY A 221 12.25 20.87 -6.34
N ILE A 222 12.16 20.59 -7.64
CA ILE A 222 11.07 19.80 -8.21
C ILE A 222 11.58 18.38 -8.40
N VAL A 223 10.96 17.41 -7.72
CA VAL A 223 11.33 15.99 -7.79
C VAL A 223 10.19 15.20 -8.41
N LEU A 224 10.52 14.40 -9.42
CA LEU A 224 9.62 13.46 -10.08
C LEU A 224 10.07 12.04 -9.77
N ASP A 225 9.19 11.28 -9.11
CA ASP A 225 9.31 9.83 -8.86
C ASP A 225 9.03 9.01 -10.14
N ASP A 226 9.40 7.72 -10.15
CA ASP A 226 9.31 6.84 -11.32
C ASP A 226 7.88 6.77 -11.90
N VAL A 227 6.87 6.86 -11.05
CA VAL A 227 5.44 6.88 -11.44
C VAL A 227 5.05 8.08 -12.31
N ALA A 228 5.84 9.16 -12.29
CA ALA A 228 5.61 10.34 -13.13
C ALA A 228 6.18 10.17 -14.55
N ALA A 229 6.99 9.13 -14.80
CA ALA A 229 7.59 8.89 -16.10
C ALA A 229 6.61 8.20 -17.07
N LYS A 230 6.68 8.56 -18.35
CA LYS A 230 6.05 7.81 -19.44
C LYS A 230 7.03 6.74 -19.92
N PHE A 231 6.62 5.47 -19.88
CA PHE A 231 7.46 4.35 -20.28
C PHE A 231 7.11 3.84 -21.68
N ALA A 232 8.15 3.57 -22.48
CA ALA A 232 8.07 2.72 -23.66
C ALA A 232 8.59 1.32 -23.31
N GLY A 233 7.79 0.30 -23.62
CA GLY A 233 8.04 -1.10 -23.27
C GLY A 233 7.70 -1.46 -21.82
N ALA A 234 7.92 -2.72 -21.44
CA ALA A 234 7.64 -3.20 -20.08
C ALA A 234 8.78 -2.84 -19.10
N TRP A 235 8.41 -2.14 -18.03
CA TRP A 235 9.26 -1.71 -16.92
C TRP A 235 8.64 -2.15 -15.59
N PRO A 236 8.86 -3.41 -15.16
CA PRO A 236 8.42 -3.86 -13.85
C PRO A 236 9.00 -2.98 -12.73
N SER A 237 8.19 -2.77 -11.69
CA SER A 237 8.62 -2.09 -10.47
C SER A 237 9.35 -3.05 -9.52
N SER A 238 10.21 -2.50 -8.68
CA SER A 238 10.98 -3.21 -7.67
C SER A 238 11.28 -2.30 -6.49
N SER A 239 11.44 -2.88 -5.31
CA SER A 239 11.85 -2.19 -4.08
C SER A 239 12.92 -2.99 -3.32
N SER A 240 13.57 -3.94 -4.01
CA SER A 240 14.50 -4.89 -3.38
C SER A 240 15.86 -4.28 -3.03
N ALA A 241 16.27 -3.20 -3.71
CA ALA A 241 17.46 -2.45 -3.39
C ALA A 241 17.07 -1.06 -2.88
N THR A 242 17.89 -0.46 -2.01
CA THR A 242 17.67 0.89 -1.44
C THR A 242 18.95 1.73 -1.57
N PRO A 243 18.87 3.07 -1.50
CA PRO A 243 17.67 3.92 -1.38
C PRO A 243 16.93 4.10 -2.72
N TYR A 244 15.69 4.60 -2.63
CA TYR A 244 14.84 5.03 -3.74
C TYR A 244 13.84 6.11 -3.26
N ILE A 245 13.21 6.82 -4.19
CA ILE A 245 12.17 7.81 -3.93
C ILE A 245 10.81 7.11 -3.79
N GLU A 246 9.97 7.63 -2.88
CA GLU A 246 8.64 7.10 -2.56
C GLU A 246 8.62 5.58 -2.28
N SER A 247 8.19 4.77 -3.26
CA SER A 247 7.78 3.38 -3.04
C SER A 247 8.69 2.33 -3.66
N GLY A 248 9.53 2.70 -4.64
CA GLY A 248 10.43 1.80 -5.33
C GLY A 248 11.09 2.46 -6.53
N TYR A 249 11.54 1.63 -7.47
CA TYR A 249 12.08 2.05 -8.75
C TYR A 249 11.61 1.08 -9.84
N ARG A 250 11.87 1.41 -11.11
CA ARG A 250 11.61 0.52 -12.26
C ARG A 250 12.88 0.08 -12.94
N HIS A 251 12.82 -1.05 -13.63
CA HIS A 251 13.93 -1.55 -14.42
C HIS A 251 13.50 -2.17 -15.75
N ASP A 252 14.43 -2.21 -16.69
CA ASP A 252 14.23 -2.73 -18.04
C ASP A 252 14.31 -4.26 -18.15
N ASN A 253 14.50 -4.98 -17.04
CA ASN A 253 14.81 -6.43 -17.00
C ASN A 253 16.09 -6.85 -17.75
N ASN A 254 16.92 -5.89 -18.17
CA ASN A 254 18.03 -6.15 -19.08
C ASN A 254 17.60 -6.78 -20.43
N GLU A 255 16.42 -6.42 -20.92
CA GLU A 255 15.80 -6.96 -22.14
C GLU A 255 15.44 -5.85 -23.12
N LEU A 256 15.31 -6.19 -24.41
CA LEU A 256 14.87 -5.30 -25.50
C LEU A 256 15.64 -3.97 -25.53
N LYS A 257 16.98 -4.06 -25.57
CA LYS A 257 17.87 -2.90 -25.57
C LYS A 257 17.61 -2.01 -26.78
N GLY A 258 17.41 -0.73 -26.50
CA GLY A 258 17.13 0.30 -27.49
C GLY A 258 15.66 0.44 -27.88
N GLU A 259 14.80 -0.49 -27.46
CA GLU A 259 13.35 -0.39 -27.65
C GLU A 259 12.64 0.22 -26.44
N LYS A 260 13.32 0.25 -25.28
CA LYS A 260 12.76 0.74 -24.01
C LYS A 260 13.28 2.13 -23.66
N SER A 261 12.41 2.98 -23.13
CA SER A 261 12.76 4.28 -22.57
C SER A 261 11.82 4.72 -21.43
N ALA A 262 12.29 5.63 -20.58
CA ALA A 262 11.51 6.32 -19.57
C ALA A 262 11.65 7.84 -19.79
N ILE A 263 10.54 8.55 -19.90
CA ILE A 263 10.52 9.98 -20.22
C ILE A 263 9.85 10.75 -19.09
N PHE A 264 10.60 11.63 -18.45
CA PHE A 264 10.09 12.61 -17.50
C PHE A 264 9.86 13.94 -18.20
N GLN A 265 8.69 14.54 -17.99
CA GLN A 265 8.34 15.85 -18.51
C GLN A 265 7.88 16.77 -17.38
N GLN A 266 8.49 17.95 -17.28
CA GLN A 266 8.16 18.94 -16.25
C GLN A 266 8.11 20.34 -16.87
N LYS A 267 7.06 21.10 -16.55
CA LYS A 267 7.06 22.54 -16.83
C LYS A 267 7.88 23.25 -15.75
N LEU A 268 8.90 24.00 -16.17
CA LEU A 268 9.76 24.79 -15.30
C LEU A 268 9.55 26.28 -15.57
N GLU A 269 9.81 27.11 -14.57
CA GLU A 269 10.01 28.54 -14.82
C GLU A 269 11.34 28.74 -15.57
N PRO A 270 11.44 29.68 -16.54
CA PRO A 270 12.68 29.91 -17.26
C PRO A 270 13.85 30.23 -16.32
N GLY A 271 15.00 29.58 -16.53
CA GLY A 271 16.16 29.73 -15.66
C GLY A 271 17.18 28.61 -15.80
N GLU A 272 18.21 28.63 -14.96
CA GLU A 272 19.21 27.57 -14.86
C GLU A 272 18.82 26.57 -13.77
N TYR A 273 18.90 25.29 -14.11
CA TYR A 273 18.60 24.20 -13.20
C TYR A 273 19.72 23.17 -13.24
N GLU A 274 20.16 22.72 -12.08
CA GLU A 274 20.85 21.45 -11.99
C GLU A 274 19.83 20.32 -12.16
N VAL A 275 20.07 19.46 -13.15
CA VAL A 275 19.27 18.27 -13.37
C VAL A 275 20.01 17.09 -12.76
N ARG A 276 19.31 16.31 -11.92
CA ARG A 276 19.87 15.12 -11.28
C ARG A 276 19.01 13.90 -11.60
N LEU A 277 19.65 12.75 -11.74
CA LEU A 277 19.00 11.45 -11.88
C LEU A 277 19.12 10.69 -10.56
N ALA A 278 17.99 10.22 -10.03
CA ALA A 278 17.95 9.24 -8.96
C ALA A 278 17.99 7.82 -9.52
N TYR A 279 18.77 6.94 -8.89
CA TYR A 279 18.79 5.51 -9.19
C TYR A 279 19.38 4.70 -8.04
N THR A 280 18.98 3.43 -7.95
CA THR A 280 19.59 2.48 -7.03
C THR A 280 20.72 1.70 -7.71
N TYR A 281 21.93 1.79 -7.15
CA TYR A 281 23.11 1.11 -7.70
C TYR A 281 23.16 -0.37 -7.35
N ALA A 282 23.71 -1.18 -8.27
CA ALA A 282 24.04 -2.58 -8.03
C ALA A 282 25.07 -3.09 -9.05
N SER A 283 25.76 -4.18 -8.76
CA SER A 283 26.81 -4.73 -9.64
C SER A 283 26.29 -5.19 -11.01
N ASN A 284 25.00 -5.53 -11.13
CA ASN A 284 24.35 -5.96 -12.36
C ASN A 284 23.74 -4.81 -13.21
N ARG A 285 23.88 -3.55 -12.78
CA ARG A 285 23.37 -2.39 -13.55
C ARG A 285 24.25 -2.08 -14.76
N ALA A 286 23.73 -1.30 -15.69
CA ALA A 286 24.49 -0.81 -16.83
C ALA A 286 25.51 0.26 -16.39
N THR A 287 26.68 0.27 -17.02
CA THR A 287 27.75 1.26 -16.83
C THR A 287 27.61 2.48 -17.73
N ASN A 288 26.71 2.42 -18.70
CA ASN A 288 26.66 3.32 -19.83
C ASN A 288 25.24 3.78 -20.19
N VAL A 289 24.34 3.92 -19.22
CA VAL A 289 22.94 4.31 -19.42
C VAL A 289 22.84 5.67 -20.12
N PRO A 290 22.28 5.75 -21.34
CA PRO A 290 22.13 7.02 -22.04
C PRO A 290 20.96 7.83 -21.46
N VAL A 291 21.27 9.04 -21.02
CA VAL A 291 20.30 10.02 -20.51
C VAL A 291 20.35 11.25 -21.41
N THR A 292 19.24 11.55 -22.08
CA THR A 292 19.10 12.71 -22.97
C THR A 292 18.26 13.78 -22.27
N ILE A 293 18.79 15.00 -22.17
CA ILE A 293 18.08 16.16 -21.62
C ILE A 293 17.78 17.13 -22.76
N ARG A 294 16.50 17.51 -22.91
CA ARG A 294 16.09 18.60 -23.81
C ARG A 294 16.16 19.92 -23.04
N THR A 295 17.06 20.80 -23.48
CA THR A 295 17.33 22.11 -22.87
C THR A 295 16.92 23.23 -23.82
N ALA A 296 16.97 24.49 -23.36
CA ALA A 296 16.77 25.65 -24.22
C ALA A 296 17.85 25.78 -25.33
N ASP A 297 19.03 25.18 -25.12
CA ASP A 297 20.17 25.21 -26.04
C ASP A 297 20.28 23.91 -26.89
N GLY A 298 19.18 23.17 -27.01
CA GLY A 298 19.08 21.90 -27.71
C GLY A 298 19.21 20.68 -26.81
N GLN A 299 19.50 19.52 -27.40
CA GLN A 299 19.63 18.26 -26.65
C GLN A 299 21.07 18.05 -26.17
N ARG A 300 21.20 17.43 -24.99
CA ARG A 300 22.47 16.94 -24.43
C ARG A 300 22.30 15.49 -24.01
N GLN A 301 23.25 14.64 -24.35
CA GLN A 301 23.24 13.23 -23.95
C GLN A 301 24.43 12.93 -23.05
N ILE A 302 24.17 12.21 -21.97
CA ILE A 302 25.14 11.85 -20.93
C ILE A 302 25.02 10.36 -20.66
N LYS A 303 26.15 9.68 -20.45
CA LYS A 303 26.18 8.28 -20.04
C LYS A 303 26.34 8.19 -18.53
N VAL A 304 25.46 7.45 -17.86
CA VAL A 304 25.47 7.25 -16.41
C VAL A 304 25.87 5.82 -16.08
N ASN A 305 26.84 5.66 -15.17
CA ASN A 305 27.24 4.37 -14.64
C ASN A 305 26.45 4.02 -13.39
N GLN A 306 25.44 3.16 -13.54
CA GLN A 306 24.56 2.76 -12.44
C GLN A 306 25.12 1.62 -11.57
N ARG A 307 26.35 1.13 -11.84
CA ARG A 307 27.04 0.22 -10.91
C ARG A 307 27.67 0.95 -9.73
N ARG A 308 27.88 2.26 -9.86
CA ARG A 308 28.47 3.09 -8.81
C ARG A 308 27.38 3.69 -7.93
N GLN A 309 27.66 3.78 -6.64
CA GLN A 309 26.76 4.50 -5.73
C GLN A 309 26.64 5.97 -6.17
N PRO A 310 25.42 6.52 -6.28
CA PRO A 310 25.23 7.93 -6.60
C PRO A 310 25.93 8.81 -5.55
N PRO A 311 26.68 9.85 -5.95
CA PRO A 311 27.51 10.62 -5.01
C PRO A 311 26.70 11.59 -4.12
N ILE A 312 25.49 11.99 -4.52
CA ILE A 312 24.67 12.97 -3.79
C ILE A 312 23.65 12.20 -2.95
N GLU A 313 23.78 12.28 -1.63
CA GLU A 313 22.88 11.61 -0.65
C GLU A 313 22.71 10.10 -0.87
N LYS A 314 23.65 9.46 -1.59
CA LYS A 314 23.58 8.05 -2.02
C LYS A 314 22.40 7.73 -2.96
N LEU A 315 21.73 8.76 -3.49
CA LEU A 315 20.52 8.66 -4.30
C LEU A 315 20.67 9.31 -5.68
N PHE A 316 21.27 10.50 -5.75
CA PHE A 316 21.34 11.30 -6.97
C PHE A 316 22.73 11.33 -7.60
N VAL A 317 22.76 11.37 -8.94
CA VAL A 317 23.91 11.84 -9.73
C VAL A 317 23.53 13.12 -10.45
N SER A 318 24.43 14.11 -10.46
CA SER A 318 24.27 15.30 -11.27
C SER A 318 24.46 14.98 -12.74
N LEU A 319 23.50 15.37 -13.57
CA LEU A 319 23.63 15.38 -15.03
C LEU A 319 24.21 16.71 -15.52
N GLY A 320 24.36 17.71 -14.65
CA GLY A 320 24.87 19.03 -14.99
C GLY A 320 23.83 20.13 -14.80
N VAL A 321 24.26 21.36 -15.08
CA VAL A 321 23.42 22.56 -15.02
C VAL A 321 23.05 22.96 -16.44
N PHE A 322 21.76 23.19 -16.67
CA PHE A 322 21.22 23.51 -17.98
C PHE A 322 20.23 24.65 -17.90
N ARG A 323 20.15 25.43 -18.98
CA ARG A 323 19.17 26.49 -19.16
C ARG A 323 17.88 25.92 -19.74
N PHE A 324 16.75 26.29 -19.14
CA PHE A 324 15.40 25.96 -19.59
C PHE A 324 14.61 27.23 -19.92
N ASP A 325 13.73 27.12 -20.90
CA ASP A 325 12.80 28.19 -21.32
C ASP A 325 11.36 27.80 -20.98
N GLN A 326 10.37 28.36 -21.67
CA GLN A 326 8.96 28.05 -21.44
C GLN A 326 8.54 26.65 -21.93
N SER A 327 9.38 25.98 -22.71
CA SER A 327 9.15 24.61 -23.16
C SER A 327 9.30 23.64 -21.97
N PRO A 328 8.47 22.58 -21.87
CA PRO A 328 8.65 21.58 -20.85
C PRO A 328 10.06 20.96 -20.90
N ALA A 329 10.73 20.94 -19.76
CA ALA A 329 11.95 20.17 -19.56
C ALA A 329 11.64 18.69 -19.78
N GLU A 330 12.50 18.01 -20.53
CA GLU A 330 12.34 16.60 -20.83
C GLU A 330 13.65 15.86 -20.55
N VAL A 331 13.57 14.80 -19.76
CA VAL A 331 14.68 13.90 -19.45
C VAL A 331 14.29 12.50 -19.88
N THR A 332 15.01 11.95 -20.85
CA THR A 332 14.78 10.63 -21.43
C THR A 332 15.90 9.68 -21.04
N ILE A 333 15.55 8.63 -20.30
CA ILE A 333 16.46 7.53 -19.98
C ILE A 333 16.22 6.43 -21.00
N GLY A 334 17.24 6.14 -21.82
CA GLY A 334 17.18 5.12 -22.86
C GLY A 334 17.88 3.82 -22.46
N THR A 335 17.67 2.79 -23.26
CA THR A 335 18.33 1.47 -23.07
C THR A 335 19.27 1.10 -24.23
N ASN A 336 19.47 2.00 -25.20
CA ASN A 336 20.33 1.78 -26.38
C ASN A 336 21.75 1.39 -25.95
N ASP A 337 22.25 0.28 -26.49
CA ASP A 337 23.61 -0.25 -26.29
C ASP A 337 24.04 -0.41 -24.82
N THR A 338 23.09 -0.60 -23.90
CA THR A 338 23.40 -0.74 -22.47
C THR A 338 23.92 -2.13 -22.11
N ASP A 339 24.95 -2.19 -21.24
CA ASP A 339 25.70 -3.41 -20.88
C ASP A 339 25.20 -4.10 -19.60
N GLY A 340 23.98 -3.79 -19.15
CA GLY A 340 23.37 -4.34 -17.94
C GLY A 340 21.98 -3.76 -17.69
N HIS A 341 21.41 -4.02 -16.50
CA HIS A 341 20.09 -3.50 -16.15
C HIS A 341 20.10 -1.96 -16.11
N VAL A 342 19.10 -1.35 -16.74
CA VAL A 342 18.80 0.07 -16.60
C VAL A 342 17.74 0.23 -15.52
N VAL A 343 18.03 1.03 -14.50
CA VAL A 343 17.10 1.40 -13.42
C VAL A 343 16.70 2.85 -13.55
N VAL A 344 15.45 3.15 -13.24
CA VAL A 344 14.91 4.50 -13.17
C VAL A 344 14.14 4.64 -11.87
N ASP A 345 14.57 5.57 -11.03
CA ASP A 345 13.92 5.91 -9.76
C ASP A 345 13.29 7.31 -9.83
N GLY A 346 14.00 8.32 -10.32
CA GLY A 346 13.40 9.64 -10.50
C GLY A 346 14.34 10.70 -11.06
N VAL A 347 13.85 11.92 -11.23
CA VAL A 347 14.65 13.09 -11.61
C VAL A 347 14.35 14.29 -10.71
N GLN A 348 15.38 15.08 -10.42
CA GLN A 348 15.29 16.31 -9.63
C GLN A 348 15.78 17.50 -10.45
N PHE A 349 14.99 18.57 -10.45
CA PHE A 349 15.35 19.89 -10.99
C PHE A 349 15.56 20.86 -9.84
N LEU A 350 16.78 21.33 -9.67
CA LEU A 350 17.16 22.29 -8.62
C LEU A 350 17.57 23.61 -9.25
N ALA A 351 16.77 24.66 -9.04
CA ALA A 351 17.08 26.01 -9.52
C ALA A 351 18.45 26.49 -8.99
N ARG A 352 19.20 27.20 -9.83
CA ARG A 352 20.54 27.72 -9.52
C ARG A 352 20.60 29.22 -9.36
#